data_AF-A0A353T398-F1
#
_entry.id   AF-A0A353T398-F1
#
_cell.length_a   1.000
_cell.length_b   1.000
_cell.length_c   1.000
_cell.angle_alpha   90.00
_cell.angle_beta   90.00
_cell.angle_gamma   90.00
#
_symmetry.space_group_name_H-M   'P 1'
#
loop_
_entity.id
_entity.type
_entity.pdbx_description
1 polymer ?
#
loop_
_entity_poly.entity_id
_entity_poly.type
_entity_poly.pdbx_seq_one_letter_code
_entity_poly.pdbx_strand_id
1 'polypeptide(L)' 'MGQYPTEFEIKALCAYENIDVLEKQVLRFHPGKVGVVLPERAKALKSRLPHKTAVLSGRKAMTEIASLPDIDMVLVAVV' A
#
# COMPACT_ATOMS: atom_id res chain seq x y z
N MET A 1 10.62 -0.50 -10.93
CA MET A 1 10.55 0.57 -9.90
C MET A 1 11.85 0.75 -9.13
N GLY A 2 12.35 -0.25 -8.39
CA GLY A 2 13.56 -0.07 -7.56
C GLY A 2 14.88 0.27 -8.30
N GLN A 3 14.94 0.13 -9.62
CA GLN A 3 16.10 0.51 -10.44
C GLN A 3 16.01 1.92 -11.04
N TYR A 4 14.86 2.60 -10.90
CA TYR A 4 14.62 3.94 -11.46
C TYR A 4 13.94 4.87 -10.42
N PRO A 5 14.57 5.12 -9.26
CA PRO A 5 13.96 5.86 -8.15
C PRO A 5 13.73 7.36 -8.45
N THR A 6 14.40 7.92 -9.46
CA THR A 6 14.20 9.30 -9.91
C THR A 6 13.02 9.45 -10.87
N GLU A 7 12.54 8.35 -11.45
CA GLU A 7 11.45 8.35 -12.43
C GLU A 7 10.13 7.86 -11.83
N PHE A 8 10.19 6.99 -10.82
CA PHE A 8 9.00 6.41 -10.20
C PHE A 8 9.05 6.53 -8.69
N GLU A 9 7.99 7.09 -8.12
CA GLU A 9 7.73 7.12 -6.70
C GLU A 9 6.53 6.21 -6.37
N ILE A 10 6.68 5.36 -5.36
CA ILE A 10 5.57 4.53 -4.87
C ILE A 10 4.77 5.33 -3.85
N LYS A 11 3.69 5.97 -4.30
CA LYS A 11 2.78 6.73 -3.44
C LYS A 11 1.92 5.86 -2.53
N ALA A 12 1.49 4.71 -3.05
CA ALA A 12 0.61 3.79 -2.33
C ALA A 12 0.83 2.32 -2.72
N LEU A 13 0.51 1.42 -1.80
CA LEU A 13 0.52 -0.04 -2.01
C LEU A 13 -0.78 -0.66 -1.49
N CYS A 14 -1.26 -1.73 -2.13
CA CYS A 14 -2.45 -2.44 -1.68
C CYS A 14 -2.27 -3.95 -1.78
N ALA A 15 -2.81 -4.71 -0.82
CA ALA A 15 -2.90 -6.17 -0.89
C ALA A 15 -4.21 -6.67 -0.27
N TYR A 16 -4.55 -7.94 -0.55
CA TYR A 16 -5.73 -8.55 0.07
C TYR A 16 -5.49 -8.89 1.55
N GLU A 17 -4.49 -9.75 1.81
CA GLU A 17 -4.18 -10.24 3.17
C GLU A 17 -2.70 -10.46 3.49
N ASN A 18 -1.83 -10.54 2.48
CA ASN A 18 -0.41 -10.88 2.68
C ASN A 18 0.39 -9.69 3.21
N ILE A 19 0.24 -9.43 4.50
CA ILE A 19 0.82 -8.28 5.19
C ILE A 19 2.32 -8.38 5.40
N ASP A 20 2.90 -9.59 5.42
CA ASP A 20 4.33 -9.77 5.68
C ASP A 20 5.17 -9.30 4.47
N VAL A 21 4.70 -9.57 3.25
CA VAL A 21 5.31 -9.02 2.03
C VAL A 21 5.06 -7.53 1.94
N LEU A 22 3.84 -7.09 2.26
CA LEU A 22 3.46 -5.68 2.20
C LEU A 22 4.30 -4.82 3.16
N GLU A 23 4.52 -5.29 4.39
CA GLU A 23 5.36 -4.65 5.38
C GLU A 23 6.78 -4.37 4.85
N LYS A 24 7.43 -5.38 4.26
CA LYS A 24 8.76 -5.22 3.65
C LYS A 24 8.76 -4.19 2.54
N GLN A 25 7.71 -4.13 1.72
CA GLN A 25 7.59 -3.14 0.65
C GLN A 25 7.39 -1.74 1.22
N VAL A 26 6.57 -1.59 2.27
CA VAL A 26 6.34 -0.30 2.93
C VAL A 26 7.62 0.23 3.56
N LEU A 27 8.37 -0.61 4.27
CA LEU A 27 9.65 -0.22 4.86
C LEU A 27 10.72 0.11 3.80
N ARG A 28 10.61 -0.45 2.60
CA ARG A 28 11.52 -0.16 1.49
C ARG A 28 11.17 1.14 0.77
N PHE A 29 9.90 1.34 0.45
CA PHE A 29 9.45 2.41 -0.43
C PHE A 29 8.83 3.60 0.28
N HIS A 30 8.53 3.47 1.57
CA HIS A 30 7.95 4.52 2.42
C HIS A 30 6.72 5.21 1.82
N PRO A 31 5.72 4.46 1.31
CA PRO A 31 4.53 5.05 0.73
C PRO A 31 3.74 5.84 1.79
N GLY A 32 3.03 6.87 1.34
CA GLY A 32 2.15 7.66 2.20
C GLY A 32 0.90 6.89 2.63
N LYS A 33 0.39 5.98 1.79
CA LYS A 33 -0.82 5.20 2.07
C LYS A 33 -0.65 3.72 1.72
N VAL A 34 -1.29 2.85 2.50
CA VAL A 34 -1.28 1.39 2.29
C VAL A 34 -2.69 0.84 2.51
N GLY A 35 -3.15 -0.02 1.62
CA GLY A 35 -4.48 -0.63 1.67
C GLY A 35 -4.40 -2.11 1.96
N VAL A 36 -5.23 -2.59 2.89
CA VAL A 36 -5.40 -4.01 3.14
C VAL A 36 -6.88 -4.36 3.11
N VAL A 37 -7.28 -5.26 2.22
CA VAL A 37 -8.70 -5.60 2.04
C VAL A 37 -9.28 -6.30 3.25
N LEU A 38 -8.53 -7.23 3.86
CA LEU A 38 -8.97 -7.95 5.06
C LEU A 38 -8.75 -7.11 6.34
N PRO A 39 -9.81 -6.67 7.05
CA PRO A 39 -9.67 -5.72 8.16
C PRO A 39 -8.79 -6.21 9.33
N GLU A 40 -8.87 -7.49 9.67
CA GLU A 40 -8.04 -8.09 10.74
C GLU A 40 -6.55 -7.98 10.41
N ARG A 41 -6.20 -8.21 9.15
CA ARG A 41 -4.83 -8.08 8.66
C ARG A 41 -4.40 -6.61 8.60
N ALA A 42 -5.29 -5.72 8.19
CA ALA A 42 -5.02 -4.28 8.19
C ALA A 42 -4.67 -3.76 9.60
N LYS A 43 -5.43 -4.22 10.61
CA LYS A 43 -5.20 -3.88 12.02
C LYS A 43 -3.84 -4.41 12.49
N ALA A 44 -3.51 -5.66 12.16
CA ALA A 44 -2.21 -6.23 12.48
C ALA A 44 -1.06 -5.46 11.82
N LEU A 45 -1.19 -5.10 10.54
CA LEU A 45 -0.18 -4.34 9.81
C LEU A 45 0.01 -2.93 10.40
N LYS A 46 -1.07 -2.25 10.78
CA LYS A 46 -1.03 -0.93 11.40
C LYS A 46 -0.19 -0.90 12.69
N SER A 47 -0.15 -2.00 13.44
CA SER A 47 0.69 -2.14 14.64
C SER A 47 2.18 -2.37 14.33
N ARG A 48 2.53 -2.78 13.11
CA ARG A 48 3.90 -3.05 12.68
C ARG A 48 4.55 -1.90 11.93
N LEU A 49 3.74 -1.09 11.25
CA LEU A 49 4.21 0.00 10.40
C LEU A 49 4.50 1.29 11.18
N PRO A 50 5.42 2.13 10.66
CA PRO A 50 5.65 3.46 11.21
C PRO A 50 4.40 4.35 11.04
N HIS A 51 4.17 5.26 11.99
CA HIS A 51 3.00 6.16 12.01
C HIS A 51 2.86 7.09 10.80
N LYS A 52 3.90 7.21 9.97
CA LYS A 52 3.90 8.07 8.76
C LYS A 52 3.08 7.49 7.60
N THR A 53 2.85 6.17 7.59
CA THR A 53 2.10 5.50 6.53
C THR A 53 0.66 5.26 6.98
N ALA A 54 -0.30 5.85 6.27
CA ALA A 54 -1.72 5.67 6.57
C ALA A 54 -2.21 4.29 6.10
N VAL A 55 -2.79 3.50 7.01
CA VAL A 55 -3.34 2.17 6.68
C VAL A 55 -4.85 2.27 6.47
N LEU A 56 -5.29 2.04 5.23
CA LEU A 56 -6.68 1.89 4.81
C LEU A 56 -7.10 0.42 4.88
N SER A 57 -8.35 0.16 5.26
CA SER A 57 -8.86 -1.19 5.48
C SER A 57 -10.21 -1.44 4.84
N GLY A 58 -10.43 -2.68 4.38
CA GLY A 58 -11.73 -3.16 3.92
C GLY A 58 -11.87 -3.26 2.41
N ARG A 59 -13.03 -3.74 1.96
CA ARG A 59 -13.33 -4.00 0.53
C ARG A 59 -13.13 -2.79 -0.40
N LYS A 60 -13.22 -1.57 0.13
CA LYS A 60 -13.02 -0.34 -0.65
C LYS A 60 -11.57 0.15 -0.67
N ALA A 61 -10.67 -0.42 0.14
CA ALA A 61 -9.28 0.05 0.25
C ALA A 61 -8.57 0.06 -1.11
N MET A 62 -8.82 -0.96 -1.94
CA MET A 62 -8.22 -1.05 -3.28
C MET A 62 -8.77 0.02 -4.24
N THR A 63 -10.09 0.22 -4.26
CA THR A 63 -10.73 1.27 -5.08
C THR A 63 -10.29 2.66 -4.64
N GLU A 64 -10.20 2.90 -3.33
CA GLU A 64 -9.77 4.17 -2.76
C GLU A 64 -8.32 4.49 -3.13
N ILE A 65 -7.40 3.53 -3.01
CA ILE A 65 -6.01 3.70 -3.44
C ILE A 65 -5.92 3.95 -4.95
N ALA A 66 -6.67 3.20 -5.75
CA ALA A 66 -6.66 3.37 -7.21
C ALA A 66 -7.25 4.72 -7.66
N SER A 67 -8.03 5.38 -6.80
CA SER A 67 -8.71 6.65 -7.09
C SER A 67 -8.00 7.87 -6.49
N LEU A 68 -6.79 7.70 -5.97
CA LEU A 68 -6.01 8.79 -5.39
C LEU A 68 -5.62 9.81 -6.48
N PRO A 69 -5.88 11.12 -6.27
CA PRO A 69 -5.66 12.14 -7.29
C PRO A 69 -4.16 12.44 -7.53
N ASP A 70 -3.28 12.05 -6.61
CA ASP A 70 -1.84 12.22 -6.65
C ASP A 70 -1.11 11.00 -7.25
N ILE A 71 -1.82 10.13 -7.96
CA ILE A 71 -1.28 8.95 -8.64
C ILE A 71 -1.45 9.08 -10.15
N ASP A 72 -0.32 9.05 -10.87
CA ASP A 72 -0.30 9.09 -12.34
C ASP A 72 -0.56 7.72 -12.98
N MET A 73 -0.18 6.64 -12.30
CA MET A 73 -0.25 5.28 -12.82
C MET A 73 -0.67 4.28 -11.73
N VAL A 74 -1.62 3.40 -12.08
CA VAL A 74 -2.04 2.27 -11.23
C VAL A 74 -1.64 0.96 -11.89
N LEU A 75 -0.83 0.16 -11.19
CA LEU A 75 -0.50 -1.21 -11.59
C LEU A 75 -1.42 -2.20 -10.86
N VAL A 76 -2.29 -2.87 -11.59
CA VAL A 76 -3.18 -3.90 -11.05
C VAL A 76 -2.58 -5.28 -11.32
N ALA A 77 -2.12 -5.95 -10.26
CA ALA A 77 -1.51 -7.28 -10.31
C ALA A 77 -2.21 -8.23 -9.33
N VAL A 78 -3.53 -8.34 -9.46
CA VAL A 78 -4.35 -9.32 -8.73
C VAL A 78 -4.60 -10.55 -9.60
N VAL A 79 -4.58 -11.72 -8.97
CA VAL A 79 -4.84 -13.04 -9.56
C VAL A 79 -5.90 -13.77 -8.74
#